data_AF-A1WWL4-F1
#
_entry.id   AF-A1WWL4-F1
#
_cell.length_a   1.000
_cell.length_b   1.000
_cell.length_c   1.000
_cell.angle_alpha   90.00
_cell.angle_beta   90.00
_cell.angle_gamma   90.00
#
_symmetry.space_group_name_H-M   'P 1'
#
loop_
_entity.id
_entity.type
_entity.pdbx_description
1 polymer ?
#
loop_
_entity_poly.entity_id
_entity_poly.type
_entity_poly.pdbx_seq_one_letter_code
_entity_poly.pdbx_strand_id
1 'polypeptide(L)'
;MMGVQKIPTAAVMFGATALALTGCQAYEAAQSAAGIYEGYRTYEMASDVRDAEPVFDGVERVAVDSDLLEHDGEDEQAIEAAFDENFAWAVEQTLEAADLDTEVTTAEQADNPDLVVQFRQEGHDGFVERWTMGDRLLGDLYFHSMPAGAIEDEAEMTAASDHEGLFETIQGTVATRALATRAQQLEAKEEAGEIDAETHENRMQNYVDAVNDIDWIKPEHEPKLAGD
;
A
#
# COMPACT_ATOMS: atom_id res chain seq x y z
N MET A 1 26.36 -11.02 -57.86
CA MET A 1 25.21 -11.64 -57.17
C MET A 1 25.69 -12.15 -55.83
N MET A 2 24.87 -11.91 -54.79
CA MET A 2 25.01 -12.34 -53.39
C MET A 2 26.12 -11.65 -52.58
N GLY A 3 25.74 -10.53 -51.96
CA GLY A 3 26.52 -9.87 -50.91
C GLY A 3 26.34 -10.62 -49.59
N VAL A 4 27.47 -10.94 -48.96
CA VAL A 4 27.53 -11.49 -47.60
C VAL A 4 27.51 -10.31 -46.63
N GLN A 5 26.35 -10.02 -46.05
CA GLN A 5 26.26 -9.11 -44.91
C GLN A 5 26.84 -9.82 -43.67
N LYS A 6 27.96 -9.31 -43.18
CA LYS A 6 28.49 -9.64 -41.85
C LYS A 6 27.66 -8.88 -40.83
N ILE A 7 27.00 -9.61 -39.94
CA ILE A 7 26.33 -9.03 -38.77
C ILE A 7 27.44 -8.61 -37.80
N PRO A 8 27.55 -7.34 -37.40
CA PRO A 8 28.38 -6.98 -36.27
C PRO A 8 27.67 -7.44 -34.99
N THR A 9 28.22 -8.45 -34.33
CA THR A 9 27.89 -8.77 -32.94
C THR A 9 28.36 -7.61 -32.07
N ALA A 10 27.50 -6.62 -31.87
CA ALA A 10 27.65 -5.66 -30.80
C ALA A 10 27.35 -6.40 -29.49
N ALA A 11 28.41 -6.91 -28.85
CA ALA A 11 28.36 -7.29 -27.47
C ALA A 11 28.08 -6.02 -26.67
N VAL A 12 26.80 -5.82 -26.31
CA VAL A 12 26.42 -4.79 -25.36
C VAL A 12 26.89 -5.28 -23.99
N MET A 13 28.10 -4.89 -23.61
CA MET A 13 28.52 -4.89 -22.22
C MET A 13 27.74 -3.77 -21.50
N PHE A 14 26.51 -4.06 -21.10
CA PHE A 14 25.97 -3.47 -19.86
C PHE A 14 26.70 -4.24 -18.74
N GLY A 15 27.81 -3.75 -18.22
CA GLY A 15 27.87 -2.46 -17.54
C GLY A 15 27.22 -2.56 -16.16
N ALA A 16 27.41 -3.69 -15.46
CA ALA A 16 27.13 -3.81 -14.04
C ALA A 16 28.08 -2.90 -13.25
N THR A 17 27.70 -1.63 -13.10
CA THR A 17 28.29 -0.69 -12.14
C THR A 17 27.36 0.51 -12.00
N ALA A 18 26.64 0.55 -10.87
CA ALA A 18 26.20 1.73 -10.11
C ALA A 18 24.73 1.67 -9.61
N LEU A 19 24.26 0.51 -9.13
CA LEU A 19 23.06 0.42 -8.26
C LEU A 19 23.38 0.67 -6.78
N ALA A 20 24.41 1.48 -6.50
CA ALA A 20 24.83 1.77 -5.15
C ALA A 20 25.38 3.20 -5.13
N LEU A 21 24.54 4.16 -4.69
CA LEU A 21 24.87 5.47 -4.09
C LEU A 21 23.91 6.59 -4.55
N THR A 22 22.64 6.52 -4.14
CA THR A 22 21.76 7.71 -4.01
C THR A 22 20.90 7.69 -2.73
N GLY A 23 20.70 6.53 -2.10
CA GLY A 23 19.91 6.36 -0.86
C GLY A 23 20.45 7.02 0.43
N CYS A 24 21.44 7.91 0.38
CA CYS A 24 21.89 8.67 1.55
C CYS A 24 21.31 10.08 1.66
N GLN A 25 20.69 10.63 0.60
CA GLN A 25 20.21 12.02 0.63
C GLN A 25 18.74 12.13 1.07
N ALA A 26 17.90 11.17 0.71
CA ALA A 26 16.55 11.03 1.28
C ALA A 26 16.56 10.75 2.80
N TYR A 27 17.68 10.22 3.32
CA TYR A 27 17.89 9.86 4.72
C TYR A 27 18.10 11.06 5.66
N GLU A 28 18.62 12.18 5.16
CA GLU A 28 18.93 13.36 5.97
C GLU A 28 17.74 14.34 6.08
N ALA A 29 16.84 14.31 5.09
CA ALA A 29 15.57 15.05 5.04
C ALA A 29 14.65 14.76 6.23
N ALA A 30 14.45 13.47 6.51
CA ALA A 30 13.52 12.97 7.52
C ALA A 30 13.96 13.26 8.97
N GLN A 31 15.21 13.69 9.19
CA GLN A 31 15.75 13.91 10.53
C GLN A 31 15.54 15.32 11.09
N SER A 32 15.03 16.29 10.32
CA SER A 32 14.97 17.68 10.78
C SER A 32 13.61 18.35 10.70
N ALA A 33 12.63 17.86 11.48
CA ALA A 33 11.74 18.68 12.32
C ALA A 33 10.66 17.81 12.98
N ALA A 34 10.50 18.01 14.30
CA ALA A 34 9.50 17.41 15.20
C ALA A 34 9.75 15.97 15.70
N GLY A 35 9.77 15.86 17.04
CA GLY A 35 9.55 14.63 17.81
C GLY A 35 10.49 13.44 17.57
N ILE A 36 11.34 13.09 18.54
CA ILE A 36 12.08 11.81 18.57
C ILE A 36 11.14 10.56 18.45
N TYR A 37 9.83 10.74 18.70
CA TYR A 37 8.79 9.71 18.55
C TYR A 37 8.17 9.69 17.13
N GLU A 38 7.95 10.86 16.53
CA GLU A 38 7.54 11.00 15.12
C GLU A 38 8.68 10.55 14.20
N GLY A 39 9.92 10.98 14.44
CA GLY A 39 11.09 10.57 13.67
C GLY A 39 11.41 9.07 13.73
N TYR A 40 10.98 8.33 14.75
CA TYR A 40 11.09 6.87 14.78
C TYR A 40 10.07 6.22 13.85
N ARG A 41 8.80 6.66 13.89
CA ARG A 41 7.77 6.23 12.92
C ARG A 41 8.10 6.66 11.50
N THR A 42 8.59 7.88 11.29
CA THR A 42 9.06 8.37 9.99
C THR A 42 10.28 7.59 9.49
N TYR A 43 11.17 7.14 10.38
CA TYR A 43 12.32 6.30 10.01
C TYR A 43 11.91 4.88 9.60
N GLU A 44 11.04 4.23 10.37
CA GLU A 44 10.51 2.91 10.02
C GLU A 44 9.72 3.01 8.71
N MET A 45 8.81 3.99 8.61
CA MET A 45 8.02 4.26 7.41
C MET A 45 8.90 4.58 6.19
N ALA A 46 10.00 5.32 6.34
CA ALA A 46 10.92 5.57 5.23
C ALA A 46 11.67 4.30 4.77
N SER A 47 12.06 3.42 5.71
CA SER A 47 12.65 2.12 5.34
C SER A 47 11.62 1.20 4.70
N ASP A 48 10.41 1.15 5.25
CA ASP A 48 9.31 0.33 4.77
C ASP A 48 8.87 0.79 3.36
N VAL A 49 8.79 2.11 3.11
CA VAL A 49 8.52 2.68 1.79
C VAL A 49 9.61 2.34 0.79
N ARG A 50 10.89 2.37 1.20
CA ARG A 50 12.01 2.02 0.32
C ARG A 50 11.99 0.54 -0.08
N ASP A 51 11.62 -0.32 0.87
CA ASP A 51 11.70 -1.78 0.71
C ASP A 51 10.38 -2.39 0.18
N ALA A 52 9.29 -1.62 0.13
CA ALA A 52 7.99 -2.03 -0.39
C ALA A 52 7.91 -2.03 -1.92
N GLU A 53 7.11 -2.95 -2.47
CA GLU A 53 6.84 -3.03 -3.89
C GLU A 53 5.87 -1.90 -4.32
N PRO A 54 6.16 -1.14 -5.40
CA PRO A 54 5.31 -0.07 -5.91
C PRO A 54 4.11 -0.60 -6.71
N VAL A 55 3.20 -1.31 -6.05
CA VAL A 55 2.08 -2.05 -6.67
C VAL A 55 1.03 -1.19 -7.38
N PHE A 56 1.03 0.13 -7.19
CA PHE A 56 0.06 1.04 -7.82
C PHE A 56 0.60 1.69 -9.10
N ASP A 57 1.80 1.33 -9.57
CA ASP A 57 2.33 1.94 -10.80
C ASP A 57 1.50 1.54 -12.03
N GLY A 58 1.03 2.55 -12.77
CA GLY A 58 0.19 2.35 -13.95
C GLY A 58 -1.23 1.82 -13.67
N VAL A 59 -1.68 1.79 -12.42
CA VAL A 59 -3.02 1.33 -12.02
C VAL A 59 -4.03 2.48 -12.16
N GLU A 60 -5.04 2.30 -13.03
CA GLU A 60 -6.11 3.29 -13.23
C GLU A 60 -7.33 2.96 -12.35
N ARG A 61 -7.60 1.66 -12.10
CA ARG A 61 -8.73 1.21 -11.27
C ARG A 61 -8.33 0.18 -10.23
N VAL A 62 -8.72 0.44 -8.99
CA VAL A 62 -8.60 -0.46 -7.85
C VAL A 62 -9.98 -0.96 -7.44
N ALA A 63 -10.10 -2.28 -7.30
CA ALA A 63 -11.18 -2.90 -6.55
C ALA A 63 -10.71 -3.25 -5.15
N VAL A 64 -11.59 -3.09 -4.16
CA VAL A 64 -11.35 -3.49 -2.78
C VAL A 64 -12.30 -4.63 -2.43
N ASP A 65 -11.75 -5.66 -1.80
CA ASP A 65 -12.45 -6.89 -1.45
C ASP A 65 -12.11 -7.30 -0.02
N SER A 66 -13.09 -7.74 0.77
CA SER A 66 -12.83 -8.35 2.07
C SER A 66 -13.45 -9.73 2.17
N ASP A 67 -12.66 -10.69 2.66
CA ASP A 67 -13.07 -12.05 3.00
C ASP A 67 -13.04 -12.16 4.52
N LEU A 68 -14.12 -11.70 5.17
CA LEU A 68 -14.29 -11.76 6.61
C LEU A 68 -14.81 -13.13 7.03
N LEU A 69 -14.40 -13.61 8.21
CA LEU A 69 -14.94 -14.84 8.76
C LEU A 69 -16.40 -14.67 9.17
N GLU A 70 -17.20 -15.69 8.91
CA GLU A 70 -18.62 -15.67 9.26
C GLU A 70 -18.84 -15.38 10.75
N HIS A 71 -19.74 -14.43 11.04
CA HIS A 71 -20.17 -14.08 12.38
C HIS A 71 -21.58 -14.61 12.63
N ASP A 72 -21.76 -15.44 13.66
CA ASP A 72 -23.09 -15.94 14.07
C ASP A 72 -23.99 -14.77 14.54
N GLY A 73 -24.75 -14.13 13.63
CA GLY A 73 -25.61 -13.00 13.95
C GLY A 73 -26.58 -12.57 12.84
N GLU A 74 -27.66 -11.86 13.20
CA GLU A 74 -28.68 -11.37 12.24
C GLU A 74 -28.18 -10.17 11.40
N ASP A 75 -27.02 -9.60 11.72
CA ASP A 75 -26.47 -8.36 11.12
C ASP A 75 -25.17 -8.56 10.31
N GLU A 76 -24.76 -9.80 10.04
CA GLU A 76 -23.50 -10.15 9.37
C GLU A 76 -23.29 -9.41 8.04
N GLN A 77 -24.26 -9.47 7.12
CA GLN A 77 -24.17 -8.78 5.81
C GLN A 77 -24.05 -7.25 5.95
N ALA A 78 -24.60 -6.67 7.02
CA ALA A 78 -24.53 -5.23 7.25
C ALA A 78 -23.17 -4.81 7.82
N ILE A 79 -22.48 -5.71 8.54
CA ILE A 79 -21.13 -5.51 9.05
C ILE A 79 -20.13 -5.65 7.92
N GLU A 80 -20.23 -6.70 7.11
CA GLU A 80 -19.38 -6.94 5.94
C GLU A 80 -19.45 -5.78 4.94
N ALA A 81 -20.67 -5.37 4.54
CA ALA A 81 -20.83 -4.22 3.66
C ALA A 81 -20.28 -2.91 4.26
N ALA A 82 -20.43 -2.70 5.58
CA ALA A 82 -19.85 -1.52 6.23
C ALA A 82 -18.31 -1.61 6.29
N PHE A 83 -17.74 -2.80 6.47
CA PHE A 83 -16.30 -3.01 6.43
C PHE A 83 -15.75 -2.70 5.04
N ASP A 84 -16.35 -3.26 3.99
CA ASP A 84 -15.96 -3.00 2.59
C ASP A 84 -16.05 -1.52 2.23
N GLU A 85 -17.12 -0.83 2.64
CA GLU A 85 -17.29 0.60 2.37
C GLU A 85 -16.21 1.44 3.08
N ASN A 86 -15.86 1.11 4.33
CA ASN A 86 -14.76 1.81 5.01
C ASN A 86 -13.40 1.45 4.43
N PHE A 87 -13.20 0.19 4.03
CA PHE A 87 -11.96 -0.26 3.46
C PHE A 87 -11.71 0.41 2.09
N ALA A 88 -12.72 0.43 1.21
CA ALA A 88 -12.66 1.14 -0.07
C ALA A 88 -12.37 2.64 0.13
N TRP A 89 -13.06 3.27 1.09
CA TRP A 89 -12.82 4.68 1.41
C TRP A 89 -11.41 4.94 1.95
N ALA A 90 -10.90 4.09 2.84
CA ALA A 90 -9.55 4.23 3.37
C ALA A 90 -8.48 4.09 2.28
N VAL A 91 -8.68 3.16 1.33
CA VAL A 91 -7.80 3.02 0.16
C VAL A 91 -7.89 4.26 -0.72
N GLU A 92 -9.09 4.75 -1.02
CA GLU A 92 -9.33 5.97 -1.82
C GLU A 92 -8.61 7.18 -1.24
N GLN A 93 -8.81 7.48 0.05
CA GLN A 93 -8.18 8.61 0.71
C GLN A 93 -6.65 8.48 0.73
N THR A 94 -6.13 7.26 0.90
CA THR A 94 -4.68 7.00 0.86
C THR A 94 -4.08 7.31 -0.51
N LEU A 95 -4.72 6.82 -1.59
CA LEU A 95 -4.26 7.06 -2.96
C LEU A 95 -4.37 8.54 -3.35
N GLU A 96 -5.46 9.20 -2.93
CA GLU A 96 -5.64 10.65 -3.14
C GLU A 96 -4.55 11.46 -2.44
N ALA A 97 -4.23 11.16 -1.17
CA ALA A 97 -3.16 11.85 -0.44
C ALA A 97 -1.77 11.60 -1.01
N ALA A 98 -1.54 10.41 -1.59
CA ALA A 98 -0.33 10.09 -2.33
C ALA A 98 -0.28 10.69 -3.75
N ASP A 99 -1.32 11.44 -4.16
CA ASP A 99 -1.45 12.08 -5.48
C ASP A 99 -1.35 11.06 -6.63
N LEU A 100 -2.03 9.93 -6.42
CA LEU A 100 -2.25 8.86 -7.39
C LEU A 100 -3.69 8.99 -7.92
N ASP A 101 -3.82 9.22 -9.23
CA ASP A 101 -5.10 9.38 -9.92
C ASP A 101 -5.69 8.00 -10.26
N THR A 102 -6.18 7.32 -9.23
CA THR A 102 -6.71 5.95 -9.31
C THR A 102 -8.16 5.91 -8.82
N GLU A 103 -9.05 5.34 -9.62
CA GLU A 103 -10.44 5.12 -9.26
C GLU A 103 -10.55 3.93 -8.29
N VAL A 104 -11.15 4.11 -7.12
CA VAL A 104 -11.34 3.04 -6.13
C VAL A 104 -12.81 2.66 -6.02
N THR A 105 -13.10 1.36 -6.06
CA THR A 105 -14.45 0.80 -5.96
C THR A 105 -14.46 -0.47 -5.10
N THR A 106 -15.63 -0.92 -4.64
CA THR A 106 -15.75 -2.27 -4.07
C THR A 106 -15.74 -3.32 -5.17
N ALA A 107 -15.34 -4.55 -4.86
CA ALA A 107 -15.29 -5.66 -5.82
C ALA A 107 -16.64 -5.94 -6.50
N GLU A 108 -17.76 -5.73 -5.81
CA GLU A 108 -19.11 -5.87 -6.39
C GLU A 108 -19.42 -4.83 -7.47
N GLN A 109 -18.78 -3.66 -7.40
CA GLN A 109 -19.03 -2.51 -8.28
C GLN A 109 -17.97 -2.38 -9.39
N ALA A 110 -16.86 -3.10 -9.27
CA ALA A 110 -15.71 -2.95 -10.14
C ALA A 110 -15.89 -3.67 -11.50
N ASP A 111 -16.01 -2.90 -12.58
CA ASP A 111 -15.94 -3.42 -13.94
C ASP A 111 -14.48 -3.41 -14.43
N ASN A 112 -13.84 -4.59 -14.45
CA ASN A 112 -12.45 -4.80 -14.90
C ASN A 112 -11.43 -3.92 -14.15
N PRO A 113 -11.20 -4.15 -12.84
CA PRO A 113 -10.13 -3.49 -12.11
C PRO A 113 -8.75 -3.86 -12.71
N ASP A 114 -7.76 -2.98 -12.54
CA ASP A 114 -6.35 -3.28 -12.85
C ASP A 114 -5.66 -3.95 -11.64
N LEU A 115 -6.11 -3.60 -10.43
CA LEU A 115 -5.60 -4.14 -9.18
C LEU A 115 -6.77 -4.45 -8.22
N VAL A 116 -6.70 -5.56 -7.51
CA VAL A 116 -7.59 -5.88 -6.38
C VAL A 116 -6.78 -5.83 -5.09
N VAL A 117 -7.17 -4.96 -4.16
CA VAL A 117 -6.65 -4.95 -2.79
C VAL A 117 -7.60 -5.78 -1.93
N GLN A 118 -7.16 -6.96 -1.54
CA GLN A 118 -7.98 -7.92 -0.82
C GLN A 118 -7.50 -8.09 0.61
N PHE A 119 -8.39 -7.88 1.58
CA PHE A 119 -8.15 -8.28 2.96
C PHE A 119 -8.80 -9.64 3.20
N ARG A 120 -8.05 -10.59 3.77
CA ARG A 120 -8.58 -11.91 4.11
C ARG A 120 -8.38 -12.19 5.57
N GLN A 121 -9.47 -12.38 6.30
CA GLN A 121 -9.41 -12.68 7.72
C GLN A 121 -8.99 -14.14 7.94
N GLU A 122 -7.98 -14.35 8.78
CA GLU A 122 -7.53 -15.66 9.19
C GLU A 122 -8.26 -16.13 10.46
N GLY A 123 -8.66 -17.39 10.48
CA GLY A 123 -9.23 -18.03 11.66
C GLY A 123 -8.16 -18.45 12.65
N HIS A 124 -8.52 -18.57 13.93
CA HIS A 124 -7.63 -19.20 14.90
C HIS A 124 -7.62 -20.72 14.70
N ASP A 125 -6.52 -21.26 14.18
CA ASP A 125 -6.29 -22.68 13.98
C ASP A 125 -5.93 -23.42 15.29
N GLY A 126 -6.75 -23.23 16.33
CA GLY A 126 -6.73 -24.10 17.51
C GLY A 126 -7.09 -23.46 18.85
N PHE A 127 -7.32 -24.32 19.83
CA PHE A 127 -7.61 -23.93 21.21
C PHE A 127 -6.46 -23.16 21.87
N VAL A 128 -5.21 -23.49 21.51
CA VAL A 128 -4.01 -22.84 22.09
C VAL A 128 -3.87 -21.41 21.59
N GLU A 129 -4.01 -21.18 20.28
CA GLU A 129 -3.95 -19.85 19.66
C GLU A 129 -5.04 -18.91 20.17
N ARG A 130 -6.29 -19.39 20.21
CA ARG A 130 -7.41 -18.63 20.79
C ARG A 130 -7.16 -18.25 22.26
N TRP A 131 -6.46 -19.09 23.03
CA TRP A 131 -6.15 -18.82 24.45
C TRP A 131 -4.95 -17.88 24.62
N THR A 132 -3.98 -17.90 23.71
CA THR A 132 -2.78 -17.04 23.77
C THR A 132 -2.96 -15.68 23.10
N MET A 133 -3.79 -15.61 22.06
CA MET A 133 -4.02 -14.38 21.28
C MET A 133 -5.30 -13.64 21.69
N GLY A 134 -6.29 -14.30 22.31
CA GLY A 134 -7.56 -13.66 22.67
C GLY A 134 -8.45 -13.41 21.44
N ASP A 135 -9.31 -12.39 21.50
CA ASP A 135 -10.25 -11.98 20.42
C ASP A 135 -9.55 -11.12 19.33
N ARG A 136 -8.27 -11.39 19.04
CA ARG A 136 -7.51 -10.60 18.07
C ARG A 136 -7.92 -10.92 16.65
N LEU A 137 -8.11 -9.89 15.85
CA LEU A 137 -8.34 -10.02 14.42
C LEU A 137 -7.01 -10.27 13.72
N LEU A 138 -6.98 -11.33 12.92
CA LEU A 138 -5.84 -11.75 12.11
C LEU A 138 -6.27 -11.75 10.65
N GLY A 139 -5.35 -11.46 9.75
CA GLY A 139 -5.61 -11.55 8.33
C GLY A 139 -4.37 -11.23 7.52
N ASP A 140 -4.53 -11.30 6.21
CA ASP A 140 -3.50 -10.91 5.25
C ASP A 140 -4.07 -9.89 4.29
N LEU A 141 -3.20 -9.00 3.82
CA LEU A 141 -3.51 -8.07 2.74
C LEU A 141 -2.80 -8.51 1.47
N TYR A 142 -3.58 -8.73 0.42
CA TYR A 142 -3.09 -9.15 -0.89
C TYR A 142 -3.32 -8.06 -1.93
N PHE A 143 -2.36 -7.89 -2.85
CA PHE A 143 -2.45 -7.00 -3.99
C PHE A 143 -2.41 -7.83 -5.27
N HIS A 144 -3.56 -8.00 -5.93
CA HIS A 144 -3.68 -8.85 -7.11
C HIS A 144 -3.75 -8.03 -8.40
N SER A 145 -2.81 -8.20 -9.32
CA SER A 145 -2.94 -7.58 -10.65
C SER A 145 -3.94 -8.33 -11.52
N MET A 146 -4.71 -7.56 -12.25
CA MET A 146 -5.71 -8.04 -13.18
C MET A 146 -5.36 -7.62 -14.61
N PRO A 147 -5.73 -8.42 -15.62
CA PRO A 147 -6.44 -9.69 -15.55
C PRO A 147 -5.54 -10.91 -15.26
N ALA A 148 -4.25 -10.70 -15.00
CA ALA A 148 -3.28 -11.78 -14.85
C ALA A 148 -3.56 -12.69 -13.64
N GLY A 149 -4.25 -12.17 -12.62
CA GLY A 149 -4.50 -12.84 -11.35
C GLY A 149 -3.20 -13.14 -10.59
N ALA A 150 -2.16 -12.34 -10.83
CA ALA A 150 -0.88 -12.50 -10.17
C ALA A 150 -0.92 -11.72 -8.85
N ILE A 151 -0.44 -12.34 -7.78
CA ILE A 151 -0.17 -11.63 -6.53
C ILE A 151 1.08 -10.81 -6.79
N GLU A 152 0.93 -9.48 -6.81
CA GLU A 152 2.03 -8.53 -6.93
C GLU A 152 2.74 -8.37 -5.58
N ASP A 153 1.98 -8.43 -4.48
CA ASP A 153 2.53 -8.37 -3.13
C ASP A 153 1.58 -8.98 -2.09
N GLU A 154 2.15 -9.38 -0.96
CA GLU A 154 1.49 -9.98 0.19
C GLU A 154 2.06 -9.41 1.49
N ALA A 155 1.18 -8.91 2.35
CA ALA A 155 1.52 -8.47 3.70
C ALA A 155 0.79 -9.30 4.73
N GLU A 156 1.54 -10.12 5.45
CA GLU A 156 1.06 -10.81 6.65
C GLU A 156 0.66 -9.78 7.71
N MET A 157 -0.60 -9.77 8.15
CA MET A 157 -1.08 -8.80 9.15
C MET A 157 -1.25 -9.47 10.50
N THR A 158 -0.26 -9.27 11.37
CA THR A 158 -0.32 -9.84 12.72
C THR A 158 -0.97 -8.89 13.73
N ALA A 159 -2.14 -9.28 14.22
CA ALA A 159 -2.70 -8.98 15.55
C ALA A 159 -3.14 -7.54 15.85
N ALA A 160 -4.33 -7.17 15.36
CA ALA A 160 -5.10 -6.08 15.95
C ALA A 160 -5.98 -6.56 17.11
N SER A 161 -6.16 -5.73 18.14
CA SER A 161 -6.99 -6.07 19.31
C SER A 161 -8.47 -5.77 19.10
N ASP A 162 -8.79 -5.02 18.05
CA ASP A 162 -10.12 -4.55 17.65
C ASP A 162 -10.11 -4.20 16.14
N HIS A 163 -11.27 -3.88 15.58
CA HIS A 163 -11.42 -3.50 14.17
C HIS A 163 -10.69 -2.19 13.85
N GLU A 164 -10.61 -1.25 14.80
CA GLU A 164 -9.91 0.03 14.62
C GLU A 164 -8.42 -0.19 14.36
N GLY A 165 -7.74 -0.96 15.21
CA GLY A 165 -6.33 -1.32 15.01
C GLY A 165 -6.09 -2.17 13.76
N LEU A 166 -7.08 -2.94 13.31
CA LEU A 166 -6.98 -3.69 12.05
C LEU A 166 -6.98 -2.72 10.88
N PHE A 167 -7.92 -1.77 10.86
CA PHE A 167 -7.98 -0.72 9.85
C PHE A 167 -6.70 0.12 9.84
N GLU A 168 -6.16 0.52 11.00
CA GLU A 168 -4.87 1.23 11.08
C GLU A 168 -3.74 0.43 10.42
N THR A 169 -3.71 -0.89 10.62
CA THR A 169 -2.67 -1.75 10.04
C THR A 169 -2.87 -1.90 8.53
N ILE A 170 -4.11 -2.07 8.06
CA ILE A 170 -4.44 -2.17 6.62
C ILE A 170 -4.02 -0.87 5.94
N GLN A 171 -4.37 0.26 6.54
CA GLN A 171 -4.05 1.60 6.06
C GLN A 171 -2.55 1.82 5.98
N GLY A 172 -1.80 1.54 7.05
CA GLY A 172 -0.34 1.67 7.03
C GLY A 172 0.29 0.84 5.90
N THR A 173 -0.25 -0.36 5.66
CA THR A 173 0.22 -1.27 4.60
C THR A 173 -0.05 -0.72 3.21
N VAL A 174 -1.26 -0.20 2.95
CA VAL A 174 -1.65 0.45 1.69
C VAL A 174 -0.86 1.75 1.47
N ALA A 175 -0.73 2.58 2.51
CA ALA A 175 0.00 3.83 2.49
C ALA A 175 1.47 3.64 2.12
N THR A 176 2.14 2.66 2.72
CA THR A 176 3.53 2.34 2.40
C THR A 176 3.71 2.03 0.91
N ARG A 177 2.79 1.26 0.31
CA ARG A 177 2.82 0.88 -1.10
C ARG A 177 2.46 2.03 -2.05
N ALA A 178 1.50 2.87 -1.66
CA ALA A 178 1.17 4.09 -2.39
C ALA A 178 2.35 5.06 -2.42
N LEU A 179 3.00 5.27 -1.27
CA LEU A 179 4.20 6.11 -1.17
C LEU A 179 5.40 5.51 -1.89
N ALA A 180 5.59 4.18 -1.86
CA ALA A 180 6.63 3.49 -2.63
C ALA A 180 6.44 3.72 -4.14
N THR A 181 5.20 3.58 -4.61
CA THR A 181 4.83 3.91 -6.00
C THR A 181 5.16 5.35 -6.34
N ARG A 182 4.84 6.29 -5.46
CA ARG A 182 5.10 7.71 -5.72
C ARG A 182 6.59 8.05 -5.70
N ALA A 183 7.35 7.46 -4.78
CA ALA A 183 8.79 7.59 -4.72
C ALA A 183 9.44 7.11 -6.03
N GLN A 184 9.04 5.95 -6.54
CA GLN A 184 9.53 5.43 -7.82
C GLN A 184 9.23 6.39 -9.00
N GLN A 185 8.01 6.94 -9.06
CA GLN A 185 7.63 7.88 -10.11
C GLN A 185 8.40 9.21 -10.03
N LEU A 186 8.73 9.68 -8.83
CA LEU A 186 9.54 10.89 -8.65
C LEU A 186 11.02 10.62 -8.97
N GLU A 187 11.56 9.47 -8.57
CA GLU A 187 12.92 9.06 -8.94
C GLU A 187 13.08 9.01 -10.45
N ALA A 188 12.13 8.40 -11.17
CA ALA A 188 12.14 8.37 -12.63
C ALA A 188 12.12 9.78 -13.26
N LYS A 189 11.38 10.74 -12.66
CA LYS A 189 11.37 12.15 -13.10
C LYS A 189 12.68 12.88 -12.79
N GLU A 190 13.30 12.58 -11.66
CA GLU A 190 14.62 13.13 -11.30
C GLU A 190 15.70 12.61 -12.26
N GLU A 191 15.73 11.30 -12.53
CA GLU A 191 16.65 10.68 -13.49
C GLU A 191 16.48 11.24 -14.91
N ALA A 192 15.24 11.56 -15.30
CA ALA A 192 14.93 12.23 -16.56
C ALA A 192 15.32 13.74 -16.58
N GLY A 193 15.67 14.31 -15.42
CA GLY A 193 16.01 15.72 -15.25
C GLY A 193 14.80 16.66 -15.30
N GLU A 194 13.59 16.14 -15.07
CA GLU A 194 12.35 16.93 -15.02
C GLU A 194 12.19 17.67 -13.68
N ILE A 195 12.75 17.10 -12.61
CA ILE A 195 12.82 17.68 -11.27
C ILE A 195 14.24 17.53 -10.71
N ASP A 196 14.58 18.34 -9.71
CA ASP A 196 15.80 18.17 -8.92
C ASP A 196 15.52 17.39 -7.61
N ALA A 197 16.60 16.96 -6.95
CA ALA A 197 16.54 16.21 -5.70
C ALA A 197 15.78 16.94 -4.58
N GLU A 198 15.93 18.28 -4.49
CA GLU A 198 15.22 19.09 -3.49
C GLU A 198 13.71 19.08 -3.76
N THR A 199 13.29 19.16 -5.02
CA THR A 199 11.88 19.06 -5.41
C THR A 199 11.32 17.66 -5.15
N HIS A 200 12.11 16.61 -5.41
CA HIS A 200 11.75 15.23 -5.10
C HIS A 200 11.49 15.08 -3.59
N GLU A 201 12.47 15.46 -2.76
CA GLU A 201 12.41 15.38 -1.30
C GLU A 201 11.19 16.12 -0.74
N ASN A 202 10.99 17.38 -1.14
CA ASN A 202 9.85 18.18 -0.67
C ASN A 202 8.50 17.57 -1.05
N ARG A 203 8.39 16.96 -2.25
CA ARG A 203 7.15 16.30 -2.67
C ARG A 203 6.89 15.04 -1.84
N MET A 204 7.90 14.21 -1.61
CA MET A 204 7.75 13.03 -0.77
C MET A 204 7.33 13.40 0.65
N GLN A 205 7.93 14.43 1.24
CA GLN A 205 7.50 14.90 2.57
C GLN A 205 6.03 15.34 2.57
N ASN A 206 5.59 16.10 1.56
CA ASN A 206 4.19 16.52 1.47
C ASN A 206 3.23 15.33 1.35
N TYR A 207 3.60 14.27 0.61
CA TYR A 207 2.77 13.06 0.50
C TYR A 207 2.73 12.29 1.83
N VAL A 208 3.86 12.16 2.52
CA VAL A 208 3.92 11.54 3.85
C VAL A 208 3.04 12.32 4.85
N ASP A 209 3.13 13.65 4.86
CA ASP A 209 2.34 14.50 5.74
C ASP A 209 0.84 14.37 5.42
N ALA A 210 0.47 14.41 4.14
CA ALA A 210 -0.91 14.27 3.70
C ALA A 210 -1.49 12.91 4.09
N VAL A 211 -0.73 11.83 3.92
CA VAL A 211 -1.14 10.48 4.32
C VAL A 211 -1.33 10.41 5.84
N ASN A 212 -0.45 11.00 6.64
CA ASN A 212 -0.57 10.99 8.11
C ASN A 212 -1.76 11.81 8.63
N ASP A 213 -2.26 12.76 7.83
CA ASP A 213 -3.37 13.66 8.19
C ASP A 213 -4.76 13.14 7.76
N ILE A 214 -4.85 11.98 7.09
CA ILE A 214 -6.13 11.40 6.67
C ILE A 214 -6.97 11.03 7.91
N ASP A 215 -8.27 11.33 7.85
CA ASP A 215 -9.26 10.75 8.76
C ASP A 215 -9.59 9.34 8.24
N TRP A 216 -9.64 8.33 9.10
CA TRP A 216 -9.49 6.93 8.69
C TRP A 216 -10.77 6.09 8.78
N ILE A 217 -11.83 6.69 9.30
CA ILE A 217 -13.16 6.11 9.34
C ILE A 217 -14.10 7.01 8.55
N LYS A 218 -14.89 6.42 7.65
CA LYS A 218 -15.90 7.20 6.94
C LYS A 218 -16.87 7.77 7.99
N PRO A 219 -17.13 9.09 8.01
CA PRO A 219 -17.86 9.72 9.12
C PRO A 219 -19.27 9.15 9.41
N GLU A 220 -19.88 8.48 8.44
CA GLU A 220 -21.20 7.85 8.55
C GLU A 220 -21.19 6.43 9.15
N HIS A 221 -20.01 5.81 9.34
CA HIS A 221 -19.85 4.46 9.87
C HIS A 221 -19.19 4.37 11.26
N GLU A 222 -18.68 5.47 11.81
CA GLU A 222 -18.12 5.53 13.19
C GLU A 222 -18.95 4.78 14.25
N PRO A 223 -20.30 4.87 14.31
CA PRO A 223 -21.07 4.16 15.34
C PRO A 223 -21.31 2.67 15.07
N LYS A 224 -20.98 2.13 13.88
CA LYS A 224 -21.24 0.72 13.52
C LYS A 224 -20.03 -0.20 13.77
N LEU A 225 -18.81 0.34 13.73
CA LEU A 225 -17.57 -0.42 13.92
C LEU A 225 -17.12 -0.50 15.39
N ALA A 226 -17.64 0.39 16.24
CA ALA A 226 -17.52 0.30 17.70
C ALA A 226 -18.49 -0.77 18.22
N GLY A 227 -18.16 -2.05 18.07
CA GLY A 227 -18.94 -3.15 18.65
C GLY A 227 -19.05 -3.02 20.17
N ASP A 228 -20.28 -3.01 20.68
CA ASP A 228 -20.63 -3.38 22.08
C ASP A 228 -20.90 -4.89 22.18
#